data_AF-A0A9E6WR01-F1
#
_entry.id   AF-A0A9E6WR01-F1
#
_cell.length_a   1.000
_cell.length_b   1.000
_cell.length_c   1.000
_cell.angle_alpha   90.00
_cell.angle_beta   90.00
_cell.angle_gamma   90.00
#
_symmetry.space_group_name_H-M   'P 1'
#
loop_
_entity.id
_entity.type
_entity.pdbx_description
1 polymer ?
#
loop_
_entity_poly.entity_id
_entity_poly.type
_entity_poly.pdbx_seq_one_letter_code
_entity_poly.pdbx_strand_id
1 'polypeptide(L)'
;MKLHKAFGLLIIFLLINMSSAAGNQPSKKQPKPPCRLQVGIAHISTDLFEKFNIRAVKVNASSKCNIPQTNVTITVEIWKKGKLQNHLVLTKTINSSGTTYPGSQVNNFSTYKFCENIARTSYYGVAYSKAFIAGKWQYARHVLSLETIPLNCGT
;
A
#
# COMPACT_ATOMS: atom_id res chain seq x y z
N MET A 1 -27.66 7.80 70.20
CA MET A 1 -28.80 6.88 70.44
C MET A 1 -30.07 7.52 69.89
N LYS A 2 -30.56 7.11 68.71
CA LYS A 2 -31.99 6.92 68.41
C LYS A 2 -32.18 6.44 66.97
N LEU A 3 -32.75 5.25 66.92
CA LEU A 3 -33.18 4.42 65.82
C LEU A 3 -34.57 4.89 65.34
N HIS A 4 -34.76 5.09 64.03
CA HIS A 4 -36.09 5.12 63.41
C HIS A 4 -35.95 4.38 62.08
N LYS A 5 -36.29 3.08 62.07
CA LYS A 5 -37.61 2.51 61.74
C LYS A 5 -37.94 2.63 60.25
N ALA A 6 -37.94 1.45 59.64
CA ALA A 6 -38.38 1.15 58.29
C ALA A 6 -39.81 1.64 58.01
N PHE A 7 -40.07 2.01 56.76
CA PHE A 7 -41.39 1.88 56.17
C PHE A 7 -41.23 1.61 54.68
N GLY A 8 -41.72 0.45 54.25
CA GLY A 8 -41.68 0.04 52.87
C GLY A 8 -42.55 0.92 51.98
N LEU A 9 -42.17 1.02 50.72
CA LEU A 9 -43.11 1.31 49.66
C LEU A 9 -42.74 0.48 48.43
N LEU A 10 -43.60 -0.51 48.18
CA LEU A 10 -43.66 -1.29 46.95
C LEU A 10 -44.23 -0.36 45.86
N ILE A 11 -43.45 -0.05 44.82
CA ILE A 11 -43.98 0.56 43.59
C ILE A 11 -43.61 -0.36 42.43
N ILE A 12 -44.65 -0.93 41.83
CA ILE A 12 -44.62 -1.74 40.61
C ILE A 12 -45.01 -0.82 39.43
N PHE A 13 -44.50 -1.17 38.23
CA PHE A 13 -44.89 -0.74 36.88
C PHE A 13 -44.30 0.58 36.36
N LEU A 14 -43.41 0.50 35.37
CA LEU A 14 -43.82 0.59 33.95
C LEU A 14 -42.68 0.13 33.02
N LEU A 15 -43.01 -0.79 32.10
CA LEU A 15 -42.20 -1.16 30.96
C LEU A 15 -42.21 0.00 29.95
N ILE A 16 -41.04 0.54 29.62
CA ILE A 16 -40.86 1.35 28.42
C ILE A 16 -39.71 0.74 27.62
N ASN A 17 -40.08 -0.06 26.61
CA ASN A 17 -39.18 -0.49 25.55
C ASN A 17 -38.78 0.76 24.74
N MET A 18 -37.66 1.40 25.08
CA MET A 18 -36.99 2.32 24.16
C MET A 18 -36.13 1.50 23.20
N SER A 19 -36.75 1.05 22.12
CA SER A 19 -36.04 0.64 20.91
C SER A 19 -35.29 1.85 20.36
N SER A 20 -34.03 1.98 20.77
CA SER A 20 -33.10 2.89 20.10
C SER A 20 -32.80 2.29 18.75
N ALA A 21 -33.49 2.75 17.71
CA ALA A 21 -33.05 2.58 16.34
C ALA A 21 -31.66 3.24 16.25
N ALA A 22 -30.61 2.42 16.32
CA ALA A 22 -29.27 2.84 15.97
C ALA A 22 -29.29 3.21 14.49
N GLY A 23 -29.57 4.48 14.20
CA GLY A 23 -29.43 5.03 12.87
C GLY A 23 -28.00 4.78 12.43
N ASN A 24 -27.83 4.00 11.36
CA ASN A 24 -26.56 3.87 10.66
C ASN A 24 -26.17 5.26 10.16
N GLN A 25 -25.36 5.97 10.94
CA GLN A 25 -24.74 7.20 10.48
C GLN A 25 -23.84 6.83 9.29
N PRO A 26 -23.92 7.57 8.16
CA PRO A 26 -22.96 7.41 7.10
C PRO A 26 -21.57 7.66 7.66
N SER A 27 -20.71 6.64 7.59
CA SER A 27 -19.29 6.72 7.93
C SER A 27 -18.71 8.00 7.32
N LYS A 28 -18.32 8.96 8.18
CA LYS A 28 -17.61 10.16 7.75
C LYS A 28 -16.41 9.68 6.95
N LYS A 29 -16.42 9.91 5.63
CA LYS A 29 -15.34 9.50 4.73
C LYS A 29 -14.03 10.04 5.31
N GLN A 30 -13.22 9.13 5.84
CA GLN A 30 -11.92 9.46 6.40
C GLN A 30 -11.14 10.22 5.32
N PRO A 31 -10.51 11.37 5.64
CA PRO A 31 -9.73 12.10 4.65
C PRO A 31 -8.71 11.15 4.02
N LYS A 32 -8.74 11.02 2.68
CA LYS A 32 -7.77 10.20 1.98
C LYS A 32 -6.38 10.71 2.36
N PRO A 33 -5.41 9.83 2.66
CA PRO A 33 -4.03 10.24 2.86
C PRO A 33 -3.61 11.14 1.69
N PRO A 34 -2.94 12.28 1.95
CA PRO A 34 -2.61 13.24 0.91
C PRO A 34 -1.69 12.65 -0.16
N CYS A 35 -1.03 11.53 0.16
CA CYS A 35 -0.09 10.80 -0.67
C CYS A 35 -0.46 9.31 -0.70
N ARG A 36 -0.29 8.68 -1.87
CA ARG A 36 -0.49 7.24 -2.07
C ARG A 36 0.63 6.67 -2.92
N LEU A 37 1.32 5.67 -2.37
CA LEU A 37 2.22 4.79 -3.10
C LEU A 37 1.44 3.56 -3.58
N GLN A 38 1.64 3.18 -4.83
CA GLN A 38 1.04 1.99 -5.45
C GLN A 38 2.16 1.15 -6.07
N VAL A 39 2.06 -0.15 -5.89
CA VAL A 39 2.97 -1.14 -6.49
C VAL A 39 2.13 -2.12 -7.29
N GLY A 40 2.52 -2.33 -8.54
CA GLY A 40 1.89 -3.28 -9.44
C GLY A 40 2.31 -4.71 -9.14
N ILE A 41 1.53 -5.66 -9.66
CA ILE A 41 1.88 -7.08 -9.63
C ILE A 41 3.10 -7.29 -10.55
N ALA A 42 4.03 -8.17 -10.12
CA ALA A 42 5.16 -8.56 -10.95
C ALA A 42 4.66 -9.16 -12.27
N HIS A 43 5.26 -8.82 -13.40
CA HIS A 43 4.83 -9.31 -14.72
C HIS A 43 6.03 -9.41 -15.67
N ILE A 44 5.85 -10.04 -16.83
CA ILE A 44 6.86 -9.99 -17.90
C ILE A 44 6.78 -8.62 -18.58
N SER A 45 7.92 -7.95 -18.74
CA SER A 45 8.01 -6.66 -19.43
C SER A 45 7.56 -6.79 -20.88
N THR A 46 6.35 -6.34 -21.18
CA THR A 46 5.77 -6.32 -22.53
C THR A 46 6.67 -5.56 -23.51
N ASP A 47 7.16 -4.38 -23.11
CA ASP A 47 8.04 -3.54 -23.96
C ASP A 47 9.31 -4.28 -24.42
N LEU A 48 9.95 -5.03 -23.51
CA LEU A 48 11.20 -5.74 -23.82
C LEU A 48 10.93 -7.00 -24.63
N PHE A 49 9.80 -7.65 -24.35
CA PHE A 49 9.41 -8.87 -25.03
C PHE A 49 9.00 -8.59 -26.48
N GLU A 50 8.12 -7.61 -26.71
CA GLU A 50 7.60 -7.32 -28.05
C GLU A 50 8.65 -6.67 -28.97
N LYS A 51 9.49 -5.77 -28.44
CA LYS A 51 10.46 -5.03 -29.26
C LYS A 51 11.77 -5.78 -29.50
N PHE A 52 12.18 -6.62 -28.56
CA PHE A 52 13.51 -7.24 -28.58
C PHE A 52 13.49 -8.75 -28.37
N ASN A 53 12.32 -9.37 -28.17
CA ASN A 53 12.18 -10.78 -27.77
C ASN A 53 12.94 -11.12 -26.48
N ILE A 54 13.10 -10.15 -25.57
CA ILE A 54 13.81 -10.32 -24.30
C ILE A 54 12.79 -10.45 -23.18
N ARG A 55 12.83 -11.58 -22.46
CA ARG A 55 12.02 -11.76 -21.25
C ARG A 55 12.71 -11.11 -20.06
N ALA A 56 11.96 -10.29 -19.33
CA ALA A 56 12.37 -9.72 -18.07
C ALA A 56 11.19 -9.67 -17.12
N VAL A 57 11.40 -10.07 -15.86
CA VAL A 57 10.41 -9.80 -14.80
C VAL A 57 10.50 -8.32 -14.42
N LYS A 58 9.35 -7.65 -14.32
CA LYS A 58 9.22 -6.21 -14.10
C LYS A 58 8.20 -5.95 -13.01
N VAL A 59 8.49 -4.95 -12.17
CA VAL A 59 7.56 -4.41 -11.18
C VAL A 59 7.48 -2.90 -11.37
N ASN A 60 6.26 -2.40 -11.51
CA ASN A 60 6.00 -0.97 -11.64
C ASN A 60 5.56 -0.43 -10.29
N ALA A 61 6.03 0.77 -9.94
CA ALA A 61 5.47 1.51 -8.81
C ALA A 61 5.22 2.96 -9.17
N SER A 62 4.28 3.58 -8.48
CA SER A 62 3.96 4.99 -8.67
C SER A 62 3.53 5.66 -7.37
N SER A 63 3.90 6.92 -7.22
CA SER A 63 3.51 7.75 -6.09
C SER A 63 2.72 8.95 -6.60
N LYS A 64 1.57 9.22 -5.97
CA LYS A 64 0.75 10.40 -6.26
C LYS A 64 0.41 11.11 -4.96
N CYS A 65 0.63 12.42 -4.93
CA CYS A 65 0.29 13.28 -3.80
C CYS A 65 -0.55 14.47 -4.28
N ASN A 66 -1.51 14.92 -3.47
CA ASN A 66 -2.34 16.10 -3.74
C ASN A 66 -1.78 17.39 -3.12
N ILE A 67 -0.53 17.36 -2.69
CA ILE A 67 0.20 18.51 -2.13
C ILE A 67 1.56 18.62 -2.85
N PRO A 68 2.13 19.83 -2.96
CA PRO A 68 3.43 20.01 -3.60
C PRO A 68 4.51 19.23 -2.84
N GLN A 69 5.41 18.61 -3.59
CA GLN A 69 6.50 17.81 -3.04
C GLN A 69 7.77 18.00 -3.88
N THR A 70 8.93 17.81 -3.25
CA THR A 70 10.24 17.86 -3.91
C THR A 70 11.05 16.62 -3.54
N ASN A 71 12.10 16.31 -4.31
CA ASN A 71 13.02 15.20 -4.05
C ASN A 71 12.30 13.85 -3.83
N VAL A 72 11.30 13.58 -4.67
CA VAL A 72 10.49 12.37 -4.55
C VAL A 72 11.33 11.17 -4.97
N THR A 73 11.53 10.25 -4.04
CA THR A 73 12.30 9.03 -4.27
C THR A 73 11.35 7.84 -4.21
N ILE A 74 11.35 6.98 -5.23
CA ILE A 74 10.61 5.72 -5.24
C ILE A 74 11.59 4.57 -5.40
N THR A 75 11.65 3.70 -4.40
CA THR A 75 12.41 2.46 -4.44
C THR A 75 11.47 1.30 -4.69
N VAL A 76 11.85 0.45 -5.64
CA VAL A 76 11.13 -0.78 -5.98
C VAL A 76 12.07 -1.96 -5.83
N GLU A 77 11.56 -3.00 -5.22
CA GLU A 77 12.22 -4.28 -5.04
C GLU A 77 11.42 -5.36 -5.75
N ILE A 78 12.13 -6.25 -6.45
CA ILE A 78 11.58 -7.49 -6.99
C ILE A 78 12.04 -8.61 -6.07
N TRP A 79 11.09 -9.38 -5.56
CA TRP A 79 11.35 -10.55 -4.73
C TRP A 79 10.85 -11.81 -5.41
N LYS A 80 11.59 -12.92 -5.24
CA LYS A 80 11.14 -14.26 -5.63
C LYS A 80 10.87 -15.11 -4.39
N LYS A 81 9.81 -15.91 -4.43
CA LYS A 81 9.56 -16.92 -3.39
C LYS A 81 10.53 -18.08 -3.56
N GLY A 82 11.26 -18.39 -2.49
CA GLY A 82 12.04 -19.63 -2.38
C GLY A 82 11.28 -20.67 -1.56
N LYS A 83 11.87 -21.87 -1.45
CA LYS A 83 11.29 -22.99 -0.67
C LYS A 83 11.34 -22.73 0.84
N LEU A 84 12.43 -22.13 1.32
CA LEU A 84 12.68 -21.87 2.75
C LEU A 84 12.60 -20.38 3.10
N GLN A 85 13.12 -19.52 2.22
CA GLN A 85 13.09 -18.07 2.38
C GLN A 85 12.83 -17.38 1.04
N ASN A 86 12.28 -16.17 1.09
CA ASN A 86 12.19 -15.34 -0.10
C ASN A 86 13.53 -14.69 -0.40
N HIS A 87 13.80 -14.44 -1.67
CA HIS A 87 15.06 -13.87 -2.12
C HIS A 87 14.82 -12.55 -2.83
N LEU A 88 15.57 -11.52 -2.44
CA LEU A 88 15.63 -10.26 -3.17
C LEU A 88 16.33 -10.51 -4.51
N VAL A 89 15.70 -10.12 -5.60
CA VAL A 89 16.22 -10.27 -6.96
C VAL A 89 16.91 -9.00 -7.41
N LEU A 90 16.27 -7.86 -7.17
CA LEU A 90 16.76 -6.55 -7.58
C LEU A 90 16.12 -5.47 -6.73
N THR A 91 16.88 -4.41 -6.43
CA THR A 91 16.38 -3.14 -5.93
C THR A 91 16.74 -2.03 -6.90
N LYS A 92 15.81 -1.12 -7.18
CA LYS A 92 16.09 0.07 -7.98
C LYS A 92 15.33 1.28 -7.47
N THR A 93 16.04 2.39 -7.37
CA THR A 93 15.51 3.66 -6.91
C THR A 93 15.52 4.68 -8.04
N ILE A 94 14.43 5.44 -8.18
CA ILE A 94 14.36 6.62 -9.04
C ILE A 94 14.12 7.85 -8.18
N ASN A 95 14.70 8.98 -8.60
CA ASN A 95 14.57 10.27 -7.94
C ASN A 95 14.00 11.29 -8.92
N SER A 96 12.95 11.99 -8.50
CA SER A 96 12.49 13.22 -9.12
C SER A 96 12.98 14.39 -8.27
N SER A 97 14.11 14.98 -8.68
CA SER A 97 14.80 16.07 -7.97
C SER A 97 14.07 17.42 -8.07
N GLY A 98 13.10 17.55 -8.99
CA GLY A 98 12.30 18.76 -9.16
C GLY A 98 11.06 18.83 -8.27
N THR A 99 10.35 19.95 -8.38
CA THR A 99 9.01 20.10 -7.81
C THR A 99 8.03 19.22 -8.56
N THR A 100 7.38 18.31 -7.84
CA THR A 100 6.22 17.58 -8.34
C THR A 100 4.97 18.32 -7.87
N TYR A 101 4.16 18.76 -8.84
CA TYR A 101 2.93 19.50 -8.59
C TYR A 101 1.84 18.60 -7.96
N PRO A 102 0.88 19.19 -7.23
CA PRO A 102 -0.28 18.48 -6.72
C PRO A 102 -1.00 17.68 -7.82
N GLY A 103 -1.30 16.41 -7.53
CA GLY A 103 -2.01 15.50 -8.42
C GLY A 103 -1.12 14.82 -9.47
N SER A 104 0.11 15.28 -9.67
CA SER A 104 1.09 14.63 -10.55
C SER A 104 1.58 13.30 -9.98
N GLN A 105 1.99 12.41 -10.88
CA GLN A 105 2.45 11.07 -10.55
C GLN A 105 3.95 10.94 -10.84
N VAL A 106 4.68 10.38 -9.89
CA VAL A 106 6.09 9.98 -10.07
C VAL A 106 6.12 8.48 -10.22
N ASN A 107 6.84 7.98 -11.24
CA ASN A 107 6.79 6.59 -11.66
C ASN A 107 8.17 5.94 -11.61
N ASN A 108 8.22 4.71 -11.08
CA ASN A 108 9.33 3.79 -11.27
C ASN A 108 8.85 2.61 -12.14
N PHE A 109 8.98 2.77 -13.46
CA PHE A 109 8.65 1.72 -14.44
C PHE A 109 9.90 1.12 -15.08
N SER A 110 11.08 1.35 -14.48
CA SER A 110 12.36 0.91 -15.01
C SER A 110 12.99 -0.22 -14.17
N THR A 111 12.24 -0.79 -13.23
CA THR A 111 12.69 -1.86 -12.35
C THR A 111 12.34 -3.21 -12.96
N TYR A 112 13.33 -3.83 -13.60
CA TYR A 112 13.20 -5.15 -14.21
C TYR A 112 14.51 -5.93 -14.10
N LYS A 113 14.42 -7.26 -14.11
CA LYS A 113 15.55 -8.19 -14.17
C LYS A 113 15.34 -9.15 -15.35
N PHE A 114 16.35 -9.30 -16.20
CA PHE A 114 16.32 -10.26 -17.30
C PHE A 114 16.16 -11.69 -16.79
N CYS A 115 15.36 -12.48 -17.50
CA CYS A 115 15.21 -13.89 -17.21
C CYS A 115 16.44 -14.65 -17.72
N GLU A 116 17.06 -15.44 -16.87
CA GLU A 116 18.19 -16.32 -17.21
C GLU A 116 17.71 -17.58 -17.94
N ASN A 117 16.49 -18.02 -17.63
CA ASN A 117 15.83 -19.16 -18.25
C ASN A 117 14.30 -19.04 -18.10
N ILE A 118 13.56 -20.06 -18.56
CA ILE A 118 12.09 -20.10 -18.54
C ILE A 118 11.50 -20.80 -17.29
N ALA A 119 12.31 -21.10 -16.27
CA ALA A 119 11.83 -21.79 -15.07
C ALA A 119 10.71 -20.99 -14.39
N ARG A 120 9.65 -21.69 -14.02
CA ARG A 120 8.47 -21.08 -13.42
C ARG A 120 8.78 -20.63 -11.99
N THR A 121 8.86 -19.31 -11.78
CA THR A 121 9.26 -18.69 -10.52
C THR A 121 8.19 -17.72 -10.05
N SER A 122 7.86 -17.74 -8.77
CA SER A 122 6.83 -16.87 -8.18
C SER A 122 7.44 -15.57 -7.68
N TYR A 123 6.94 -14.43 -8.18
CA TYR A 123 7.47 -13.10 -7.85
C TYR A 123 6.42 -12.21 -7.19
N TYR A 124 6.88 -11.28 -6.36
CA TYR A 124 6.10 -10.17 -5.84
C TYR A 124 6.95 -8.90 -5.80
N GLY A 125 6.27 -7.75 -5.80
CA GLY A 125 6.89 -6.44 -5.71
C GLY A 125 6.82 -5.88 -4.30
N VAL A 126 7.84 -5.14 -3.90
CA VAL A 126 7.77 -4.24 -2.74
C VAL A 126 8.16 -2.84 -3.19
N ALA A 127 7.44 -1.82 -2.74
CA ALA A 127 7.82 -0.43 -2.99
C ALA A 127 7.76 0.39 -1.70
N TYR A 128 8.66 1.35 -1.58
CA TYR A 128 8.63 2.38 -0.54
C TYR A 128 9.11 3.69 -1.14
N SER A 129 8.77 4.80 -0.49
CA SER A 129 9.11 6.11 -1.01
C SER A 129 9.37 7.12 0.10
N LYS A 130 10.08 8.19 -0.27
CA LYS A 130 10.20 9.38 0.55
C LYS A 130 10.05 10.62 -0.32
N ALA A 131 9.52 11.68 0.26
CA ALA A 131 9.36 12.97 -0.40
C ALA A 131 9.58 14.10 0.60
N PHE A 132 10.08 15.23 0.14
CA PHE A 132 10.22 16.43 0.95
C PHE A 132 8.99 17.32 0.77
N ILE A 133 8.24 17.51 1.86
CA ILE A 133 6.94 18.15 1.90
C ILE A 133 6.90 19.10 3.08
N ALA A 134 6.57 20.38 2.84
CA ALA A 134 6.45 21.41 3.89
C ALA A 134 7.67 21.46 4.85
N GLY A 135 8.89 21.39 4.29
CA GLY A 135 10.12 21.47 5.07
C GLY A 135 10.54 20.17 5.78
N LYS A 136 9.81 19.06 5.59
CA LYS A 136 10.08 17.79 6.29
C LYS A 136 10.07 16.59 5.33
N TRP A 137 10.88 15.58 5.65
CA TRP A 137 10.82 14.30 4.97
C TRP A 137 9.58 13.52 5.42
N GLN A 138 8.79 13.09 4.44
CA GLN A 138 7.64 12.21 4.60
C GLN A 138 7.97 10.87 3.95
N TYR A 139 7.52 9.77 4.58
CA TYR A 139 7.86 8.42 4.17
C TYR A 139 6.60 7.60 3.94
N ALA A 140 6.54 6.92 2.80
CA ALA A 140 5.64 5.80 2.62
C ALA A 140 6.36 4.53 3.06
N ARG A 141 5.74 3.79 3.98
CA ARG A 141 6.23 2.46 4.41
C ARG A 141 6.23 1.50 3.22
N HIS A 142 6.91 0.36 3.41
CA HIS A 142 6.89 -0.75 2.46
C HIS A 142 5.45 -1.18 2.13
N VAL A 143 5.10 -1.12 0.85
CA VAL A 143 3.85 -1.59 0.28
C VAL A 143 4.16 -2.82 -0.58
N LEU A 144 3.45 -3.91 -0.35
CA LEU A 144 3.56 -5.15 -1.13
C LEU A 144 2.62 -5.10 -2.33
N SER A 145 3.01 -5.75 -3.43
CA SER A 145 2.09 -6.06 -4.52
C SER A 145 0.92 -6.90 -4.01
N LEU A 146 -0.25 -6.71 -4.62
CA LEU A 146 -1.47 -7.39 -4.20
C LEU A 146 -1.34 -8.92 -4.26
N GLU A 147 -0.57 -9.41 -5.22
CA GLU A 147 -0.43 -10.84 -5.47
C GLU A 147 1.05 -11.22 -5.64
N THR A 148 1.33 -12.49 -5.34
CA THR A 148 2.53 -13.19 -5.77
C THR A 148 2.13 -14.08 -6.95
N ILE A 149 2.72 -13.86 -8.12
CA ILE A 149 2.33 -14.62 -9.32
C ILE A 149 3.48 -15.45 -9.89
N PRO A 150 3.20 -16.68 -10.36
CA PRO A 150 4.20 -17.50 -11.05
C PRO A 150 4.39 -17.03 -12.49
N LEU A 151 5.64 -16.78 -12.88
CA LEU A 151 6.04 -16.37 -14.22
C LEU A 151 7.07 -17.34 -14.80
N ASN A 152 7.00 -17.59 -16.11
CA ASN A 152 8.01 -18.38 -16.84
C ASN A 152 9.28 -17.52 -17.06
N CYS A 153 10.01 -17.30 -15.96
CA CYS A 153 11.17 -16.43 -15.87
C CYS A 153 11.99 -16.86 -14.65
N GLY A 154 13.12 -17.53 -14.86
CA GLY A 154 14.13 -17.78 -13.82
C GLY A 154 15.08 -16.60 -13.70
N THR A 155 15.47 -16.27 -12.47
CA THR A 155 16.47 -15.25 -12.09
C THR A 155 17.30 -15.77 -10.92
#